data_AF-A0A6G2UYV6-F1
#
_entry.id   AF-A0A6G2UYV6-F1
#
_cell.length_a   1.000
_cell.length_b   1.000
_cell.length_c   1.000
_cell.angle_alpha   90.00
_cell.angle_beta   90.00
_cell.angle_gamma   90.00
#
_symmetry.space_group_name_H-M   'P 1'
#
loop_
_entity.id
_entity.type
_entity.pdbx_description
1 polymer ?
#
loop_
_entity_poly.entity_id
_entity_poly.type
_entity_poly.pdbx_seq_one_letter_code
_entity_poly.pdbx_strand_id
1 'polypeptide(L)'
;VRGSLAAVLASPGSPASQPARDELLEVLLDAEQRGGTPDPVVLEALLRAAAAGCAGRSPVRTRALVHRTGMLLVRTPEGAALFDRRLVALVREVPGFGALVAGWLADAPQEWAAVVGPSARRTVEGLRAPMPMPMQAAGREHGSLRPA
;
A
#
# COMPACT_ATOMS: atom_id res chain seq x y z
N VAL A 1 8.81 -14.11 -16.77
CA VAL A 1 10.16 -13.51 -16.62
C VAL A 1 10.09 -12.07 -16.12
N ARG A 2 9.35 -11.15 -16.77
CA ARG A 2 9.32 -9.73 -16.40
C ARG A 2 8.92 -9.46 -14.94
N GLY A 3 7.89 -10.15 -14.41
CA GLY A 3 7.51 -10.02 -12.99
C GLY A 3 8.63 -10.43 -12.02
N SER A 4 9.39 -11.48 -12.34
CA SER A 4 10.55 -11.90 -11.55
C SER A 4 11.66 -10.85 -11.58
N LEU A 5 11.94 -10.27 -12.75
CA LEU A 5 12.89 -9.18 -12.90
C LEU A 5 12.44 -7.93 -12.12
N ALA A 6 11.16 -7.60 -12.19
CA ALA A 6 10.57 -6.47 -11.46
C ALA A 6 10.80 -6.59 -9.94
N ALA A 7 10.53 -7.77 -9.38
CA ALA A 7 10.79 -8.04 -7.96
C ALA A 7 12.28 -7.88 -7.61
N VAL A 8 13.18 -8.36 -8.47
CA VAL A 8 14.63 -8.22 -8.27
C VAL A 8 15.04 -6.76 -8.33
N LEU A 9 14.60 -5.99 -9.32
CA LEU A 9 15.00 -4.58 -9.47
C LEU A 9 14.44 -3.69 -8.35
N ALA A 10 13.19 -3.94 -7.95
CA ALA A 10 12.54 -3.16 -6.91
C ALA A 10 13.02 -3.48 -5.49
N SER A 11 13.52 -4.69 -5.22
CA SER A 11 14.03 -5.01 -3.87
C SER A 11 15.23 -4.12 -3.51
N PRO A 12 15.53 -3.86 -2.23
CA PRO A 12 16.80 -3.22 -1.85
C PRO A 12 18.00 -4.06 -2.31
N GLY A 13 19.10 -3.41 -2.70
CA GLY A 13 20.31 -4.06 -3.18
C GLY A 13 21.53 -3.63 -2.37
N SER A 14 22.70 -4.17 -2.73
CA SER A 14 23.96 -3.69 -2.16
C SER A 14 24.22 -2.24 -2.61
N PRO A 15 24.97 -1.44 -1.83
CA PRO A 15 25.32 -0.07 -2.23
C PRO A 15 25.95 0.03 -3.63
N ALA A 16 26.76 -0.97 -4.02
CA ALA A 16 27.40 -1.03 -5.33
C ALA A 16 26.42 -1.29 -6.49
N SER A 17 25.35 -2.06 -6.26
CA SER A 17 24.38 -2.43 -7.29
C SER A 17 23.17 -1.50 -7.37
N GLN A 18 22.92 -0.71 -6.32
CA GLN A 18 21.71 0.10 -6.21
C GLN A 18 21.54 1.11 -7.36
N PRO A 19 22.57 1.85 -7.82
CA PRO A 19 22.40 2.80 -8.93
C PRO A 19 21.92 2.13 -10.22
N ALA A 20 22.53 1.00 -10.60
CA ALA A 20 22.14 0.26 -11.80
C ALA A 20 20.73 -0.34 -11.68
N ARG A 21 20.34 -0.77 -10.47
CA ARG A 21 18.98 -1.29 -10.22
C ARG A 21 17.92 -0.19 -10.28
N ASP A 22 18.24 1.00 -9.77
CA ASP A 22 17.36 2.17 -9.89
C ASP A 22 17.18 2.55 -11.38
N GLU A 23 18.25 2.59 -12.17
CA GLU A 23 18.18 2.86 -13.63
C GLU A 23 17.36 1.81 -14.39
N LEU A 24 17.61 0.53 -14.16
CA LEU A 24 16.86 -0.55 -14.81
C LEU A 24 15.39 -0.59 -14.37
N LEU A 25 15.08 -0.22 -13.12
CA LEU A 25 13.72 -0.09 -12.65
C LEU A 25 12.97 1.04 -13.37
N GLU A 26 13.65 2.16 -13.60
CA GLU A 26 13.10 3.27 -14.38
C GLU A 26 12.82 2.84 -15.83
N VAL A 27 13.75 2.13 -16.48
CA VAL A 27 13.55 1.56 -17.83
C VAL A 27 12.36 0.60 -17.86
N LEU A 28 12.20 -0.25 -16.83
CA LEU A 28 11.08 -1.17 -16.74
C LEU A 28 9.74 -0.41 -16.61
N LEU A 29 9.65 0.58 -15.71
CA LEU A 29 8.45 1.39 -15.51
C LEU A 29 8.07 2.17 -16.78
N ASP A 30 9.07 2.69 -17.47
CA ASP A 30 8.92 3.35 -18.76
C ASP A 30 8.41 2.41 -19.86
N ALA A 31 8.88 1.16 -19.87
CA ALA A 31 8.36 0.13 -20.78
C ALA A 31 6.90 -0.22 -20.47
N GLU A 32 6.51 -0.37 -19.20
CA GLU A 32 5.10 -0.55 -18.80
C GLU A 32 4.23 0.66 -19.15
N GLN A 33 4.81 1.88 -19.16
CA GLN A 33 4.07 3.07 -19.55
C GLN A 33 3.79 3.12 -21.05
N ARG A 34 4.79 2.80 -21.88
CA ARG A 34 4.74 2.94 -23.36
C ARG A 34 4.13 1.73 -24.07
N GLY A 35 4.17 0.54 -23.48
CA GLY A 35 3.85 -0.74 -24.14
C GLY A 35 2.37 -1.09 -24.31
N GLY A 36 1.44 -0.13 -24.20
CA GLY A 36 0.00 -0.40 -24.19
C GLY A 36 -0.54 -0.65 -22.78
N THR A 37 -1.38 -1.67 -22.60
CA THR A 37 -1.90 -2.05 -21.28
C THR A 37 -0.76 -2.62 -20.42
N PRO A 38 -0.47 -2.06 -19.24
CA PRO A 38 0.60 -2.56 -18.37
C PRO A 38 0.36 -3.99 -17.94
N ASP A 39 1.45 -4.74 -17.76
CA ASP A 39 1.33 -6.09 -17.23
C ASP A 39 1.04 -6.02 -15.71
N PRO A 40 -0.17 -6.43 -15.27
CA PRO A 40 -0.54 -6.36 -13.86
C PRO A 40 0.36 -7.24 -12.98
N VAL A 41 0.96 -8.32 -13.52
CA VAL A 41 1.89 -9.19 -12.79
C VAL A 41 3.18 -8.46 -12.47
N VAL A 42 3.68 -7.64 -13.39
CA VAL A 42 4.86 -6.79 -13.17
C VAL A 42 4.55 -5.76 -12.08
N LEU A 43 3.45 -5.04 -12.22
CA LEU A 43 3.08 -3.97 -11.28
C LEU A 43 2.78 -4.51 -9.88
N GLU A 44 2.13 -5.68 -9.78
CA GLU A 44 1.93 -6.33 -8.49
C GLU A 44 3.26 -6.76 -7.84
N ALA A 45 4.20 -7.29 -8.63
CA ALA A 45 5.53 -7.64 -8.15
C ALA A 45 6.31 -6.41 -7.63
N LEU A 46 6.22 -5.27 -8.33
CA LEU A 46 6.80 -4.00 -7.89
C LEU A 46 6.19 -3.54 -6.56
N LEU A 47 4.86 -3.60 -6.42
CA LEU A 47 4.17 -3.20 -5.20
C LEU A 47 4.57 -4.09 -4.01
N ARG A 48 4.66 -5.41 -4.22
CA ARG A 48 5.13 -6.37 -3.20
C ARG A 48 6.57 -6.09 -2.78
N ALA A 49 7.47 -5.87 -3.73
CA ALA A 49 8.87 -5.54 -3.45
C ALA A 49 9.04 -4.15 -2.81
N ALA A 50 8.16 -3.20 -3.13
CA ALA A 50 8.14 -1.89 -2.50
C ALA A 50 7.85 -2.01 -1.00
N ALA A 51 6.81 -2.76 -0.64
CA ALA A 51 6.42 -3.02 0.74
C ALA A 51 7.46 -3.87 1.51
N ALA A 52 7.90 -5.00 0.94
CA ALA A 52 8.90 -5.85 1.59
C ALA A 52 10.24 -5.13 1.83
N GLY A 53 10.63 -4.25 0.91
CA GLY A 53 11.87 -3.48 0.97
C GLY A 53 11.80 -2.18 1.76
N CYS A 54 10.65 -1.81 2.33
CA CYS A 54 10.45 -0.44 2.84
C CYS A 54 11.35 -0.10 4.04
N ALA A 55 11.80 -1.08 4.82
CA ALA A 55 12.72 -0.86 5.94
C ALA A 55 14.15 -0.55 5.49
N GLY A 56 14.57 -1.07 4.32
CA GLY A 56 15.91 -0.86 3.76
C GLY A 56 15.98 0.21 2.68
N ARG A 57 14.85 0.86 2.35
CA ARG A 57 14.75 1.89 1.32
C ARG A 57 14.25 3.19 1.94
N SER A 58 14.80 4.32 1.50
CA SER A 58 14.30 5.64 1.90
C SER A 58 12.77 5.75 1.75
N PRO A 59 12.05 6.37 2.71
CA PRO A 59 10.61 6.60 2.63
C PRO A 59 10.18 7.29 1.33
N VAL A 60 10.97 8.25 0.85
CA VAL A 60 10.70 9.01 -0.39
C VAL A 60 10.75 8.09 -1.61
N ARG A 61 11.76 7.22 -1.70
CA ARG A 61 11.88 6.27 -2.80
C ARG A 61 10.79 5.21 -2.76
N THR A 62 10.43 4.73 -1.58
CA THR A 62 9.32 3.78 -1.42
C THR A 62 7.99 4.42 -1.83
N ARG A 63 7.74 5.68 -1.43
CA ARG A 63 6.57 6.45 -1.86
C ARG A 63 6.48 6.56 -3.37
N ALA A 64 7.57 7.00 -4.01
CA ALA A 64 7.62 7.20 -5.46
C ALA A 64 7.32 5.91 -6.24
N LEU A 65 7.91 4.78 -5.82
CA LEU A 65 7.67 3.48 -6.45
C LEU A 65 6.21 3.04 -6.32
N VAL A 66 5.62 3.14 -5.12
CA VAL A 66 4.22 2.77 -4.89
C VAL A 66 3.27 3.67 -5.69
N HIS A 67 3.49 4.99 -5.65
CA HIS A 67 2.66 5.95 -6.36
C HIS A 67 2.70 5.72 -7.87
N ARG A 68 3.90 5.56 -8.45
CA ARG A 68 4.05 5.30 -9.88
C ARG A 68 3.44 3.96 -10.29
N THR A 69 3.63 2.91 -9.50
CA THR A 69 2.98 1.61 -9.74
C THR A 69 1.46 1.73 -9.70
N GLY A 70 0.92 2.47 -8.73
CA GLY A 70 -0.51 2.77 -8.64
C GLY A 70 -1.02 3.52 -9.86
N MET A 71 -0.34 4.59 -10.28
CA MET A 71 -0.71 5.40 -11.46
C MET A 71 -0.77 4.55 -12.74
N LEU A 72 0.10 3.55 -12.88
CA LEU A 72 0.07 2.62 -14.01
C LEU A 72 -1.13 1.67 -13.93
N LEU A 73 -1.45 1.15 -12.75
CA LEU A 73 -2.56 0.21 -12.52
C LEU A 73 -3.94 0.86 -12.69
N VAL A 74 -4.13 2.08 -12.18
CA VAL A 74 -5.44 2.77 -12.21
C VAL A 74 -5.88 3.23 -13.59
N ARG A 75 -5.05 3.04 -14.62
CA ARG A 75 -5.43 3.23 -16.03
C ARG A 75 -6.52 2.26 -16.48
N THR A 76 -6.79 1.21 -15.72
CA THR A 76 -7.89 0.26 -15.95
C THR A 76 -8.69 0.05 -14.66
N PRO A 77 -10.01 -0.21 -14.72
CA PRO A 77 -10.81 -0.55 -13.55
C PRO A 77 -10.28 -1.79 -12.81
N GLU A 78 -9.87 -2.83 -13.55
CA GLU A 78 -9.35 -4.07 -13.00
C GLU A 78 -8.02 -3.82 -12.27
N GLY A 79 -7.16 -2.97 -12.84
CA GLY A 79 -5.90 -2.58 -12.22
C GLY A 79 -6.11 -1.72 -10.96
N ALA A 80 -7.08 -0.80 -10.97
CA ALA A 80 -7.44 -0.05 -9.77
C ALA A 80 -7.92 -0.98 -8.63
N ALA A 81 -8.80 -1.94 -8.95
CA ALA A 81 -9.25 -2.94 -7.98
C ALA A 81 -8.10 -3.84 -7.48
N LEU A 82 -7.17 -4.21 -8.35
CA LEU A 82 -5.97 -4.96 -7.98
C LEU A 82 -5.08 -4.17 -7.02
N PHE A 83 -4.82 -2.89 -7.34
CA PHE A 83 -4.00 -2.01 -6.52
C PHE A 83 -4.60 -1.87 -5.12
N ASP A 84 -5.89 -1.54 -5.02
CA ASP A 84 -6.59 -1.37 -3.74
C ASP A 84 -6.53 -2.65 -2.89
N ARG A 85 -6.88 -3.81 -3.46
CA ARG A 85 -6.81 -5.09 -2.72
C ARG A 85 -5.40 -5.39 -2.24
N ARG A 86 -4.39 -5.22 -3.10
CA ARG A 86 -3.02 -5.59 -2.74
C ARG A 86 -2.40 -4.60 -1.78
N LEU A 87 -2.68 -3.30 -1.91
CA LEU A 87 -2.27 -2.28 -0.96
C LEU A 87 -2.82 -2.59 0.43
N VAL A 88 -4.12 -2.86 0.55
CA VAL A 88 -4.78 -3.23 1.83
C VAL A 88 -4.17 -4.50 2.44
N ALA A 89 -3.86 -5.51 1.63
CA ALA A 89 -3.19 -6.70 2.11
C ALA A 89 -1.79 -6.39 2.65
N LEU A 90 -0.99 -5.62 1.90
CA LEU A 90 0.39 -5.30 2.26
C LEU A 90 0.51 -4.41 3.50
N VAL A 91 -0.38 -3.44 3.70
CA VAL A 91 -0.36 -2.61 4.92
C VAL A 91 -0.66 -3.42 6.19
N ARG A 92 -1.39 -4.53 6.05
CA ARG A 92 -1.65 -5.49 7.16
C ARG A 92 -0.49 -6.46 7.36
N GLU A 93 0.09 -6.93 6.26
CA GLU A 93 1.24 -7.86 6.26
C GLU A 93 2.53 -7.20 6.78
N VAL A 94 2.73 -5.90 6.50
CA VAL A 94 3.97 -5.18 6.80
C VAL A 94 3.67 -3.89 7.58
N PRO A 95 3.72 -3.90 8.92
CA PRO A 95 3.33 -2.74 9.75
C PRO A 95 4.09 -1.44 9.44
N GLY A 96 5.40 -1.54 9.18
CA GLY A 96 6.22 -0.38 8.81
C GLY A 96 5.79 0.25 7.47
N PHE A 97 5.37 -0.57 6.51
CA PHE A 97 4.78 -0.10 5.27
C PHE A 97 3.41 0.53 5.51
N GLY A 98 2.58 -0.09 6.37
CA GLY A 98 1.29 0.46 6.77
C GLY A 98 1.40 1.87 7.37
N ALA A 99 2.38 2.10 8.25
CA ALA A 99 2.64 3.42 8.82
C ALA A 99 3.02 4.46 7.75
N LEU A 100 3.84 4.07 6.77
CA LEU A 100 4.21 4.94 5.64
C LEU A 100 2.99 5.31 4.79
N VAL A 101 2.17 4.33 4.38
CA VAL A 101 0.97 4.59 3.57
C VAL A 101 -0.01 5.49 4.33
N ALA A 102 -0.24 5.23 5.62
CA ALA A 102 -1.12 6.07 6.44
C ALA A 102 -0.62 7.52 6.52
N GLY A 103 0.69 7.73 6.68
CA GLY A 103 1.31 9.06 6.64
C GLY A 103 1.09 9.74 5.29
N TRP A 104 1.34 9.04 4.19
CA TRP A 104 1.17 9.61 2.84
C TRP A 104 -0.26 10.04 2.54
N LEU A 105 -1.25 9.24 2.95
CA LEU A 105 -2.67 9.54 2.80
C LEU A 105 -3.10 10.76 3.62
N ALA A 106 -2.47 10.99 4.78
CA ALA A 106 -2.71 12.15 5.63
C ALA A 106 -2.01 13.41 5.09
N ASP A 107 -0.77 13.28 4.62
CA ASP A 107 0.05 14.41 4.19
C ASP A 107 -0.37 14.98 2.83
N ALA A 108 -0.86 14.13 1.91
CA ALA A 108 -1.23 14.52 0.55
C ALA A 108 -2.51 13.83 0.07
N PRO A 109 -3.67 14.09 0.71
CA PRO A 109 -4.88 13.32 0.48
C PRO A 109 -5.39 13.39 -0.97
N GLN A 110 -5.23 14.53 -1.64
CA GLN A 110 -5.67 14.74 -3.02
C GLN A 110 -4.79 14.01 -4.03
N GLU A 111 -3.47 13.95 -3.81
CA GLU A 111 -2.54 13.18 -4.63
C GLU A 111 -2.92 11.70 -4.61
N TRP A 112 -3.16 11.15 -3.41
CA TRP A 112 -3.46 9.73 -3.27
C TRP A 112 -4.90 9.36 -3.61
N ALA A 113 -5.85 10.31 -3.62
CA ALA A 113 -7.22 10.05 -4.06
C ALA A 113 -7.30 9.66 -5.55
N ALA A 114 -6.30 10.03 -6.36
CA ALA A 114 -6.22 9.61 -7.76
C ALA A 114 -5.81 8.15 -7.94
N VAL A 115 -5.21 7.52 -6.92
CA VAL A 115 -4.64 6.16 -7.00
C VAL A 115 -5.25 5.16 -6.02
N VAL A 116 -5.76 5.62 -4.88
CA VAL A 116 -6.31 4.77 -3.82
C VAL A 116 -7.80 5.01 -3.70
N GLY A 117 -8.58 3.95 -3.87
CA GLY A 117 -10.03 4.03 -3.77
C GLY A 117 -10.51 4.39 -2.35
N PRO A 118 -11.68 5.03 -2.20
CA PRO A 118 -12.20 5.47 -0.90
C PRO A 118 -12.33 4.36 0.14
N SER A 119 -12.62 3.12 -0.29
CA SER A 119 -12.75 1.97 0.61
C SER A 119 -11.39 1.46 1.11
N ALA A 120 -10.37 1.41 0.25
CA ALA A 120 -9.01 1.07 0.64
C ALA A 120 -8.46 2.13 1.60
N ARG A 121 -8.66 3.42 1.29
CA ARG A 121 -8.28 4.54 2.15
C ARG A 121 -8.85 4.42 3.56
N ARG A 122 -10.18 4.24 3.69
CA ARG A 122 -10.83 4.04 5.01
C ARG A 122 -10.28 2.84 5.77
N THR A 123 -9.92 1.76 5.05
CA THR A 123 -9.31 0.58 5.68
C THR A 123 -7.94 0.91 6.27
N VAL A 124 -7.09 1.63 5.53
CA VAL A 124 -5.77 2.05 6.02
C VAL A 124 -5.90 2.99 7.22
N GLU A 125 -6.80 3.97 7.14
CA GLU A 125 -7.06 4.92 8.24
C GLU A 125 -7.57 4.20 9.50
N GLY A 126 -8.45 3.20 9.34
CA GLY A 126 -8.95 2.38 10.44
C GLY A 126 -7.88 1.52 11.13
N LEU A 127 -6.82 1.13 10.43
CA LEU A 127 -5.68 0.41 11.04
C LEU A 127 -4.81 1.32 11.92
N ARG A 128 -4.83 2.64 11.68
CA ARG A 128 -4.13 3.63 12.53
C ARG A 128 -4.88 3.90 13.82
N ALA A 129 -6.21 3.77 13.80
CA ALA A 129 -7.02 4.00 14.98
C ALA A 129 -6.67 2.95 16.05
N PRO A 130 -6.35 3.37 17.30
CA PRO A 130 -6.34 2.44 18.41
C PRO A 130 -7.68 1.71 18.43
N MET A 131 -7.66 0.37 18.49
CA MET A 131 -8.88 -0.43 18.69
C MET A 131 -9.67 0.23 19.83
N PRO A 132 -10.92 0.68 19.61
CA PRO A 132 -11.73 1.15 20.72
C PRO A 132 -11.88 -0.03 21.67
N MET A 133 -11.33 0.11 22.90
CA MET A 133 -11.54 -0.88 23.93
C MET A 133 -13.05 -1.10 24.06
N PRO A 134 -13.55 -2.34 24.04
CA PRO A 134 -14.95 -2.58 24.32
C PRO A 134 -15.19 -2.14 25.76
N MET A 135 -15.83 -0.99 25.93
CA MET A 135 -16.40 -0.60 27.22
C MET A 135 -17.39 -1.69 27.58
N GLN A 136 -17.00 -2.56 28.50
CA GLN A 136 -17.92 -3.47 29.17
C GLN A 136 -18.91 -2.56 29.91
N ALA A 137 -20.10 -2.41 29.34
CA ALA A 137 -21.21 -1.76 29.99
C ALA A 137 -21.49 -2.54 31.28
N ALA A 138 -21.06 -1.96 32.42
CA ALA A 138 -21.43 -2.42 33.74
C ALA A 138 -22.95 -2.64 33.76
N GLY A 139 -23.35 -3.79 34.31
CA GLY A 139 -24.71 -4.29 34.30
C GLY A 139 -25.71 -3.22 34.68
N ARG A 140 -26.73 -3.06 33.83
CA ARG A 140 -27.97 -2.42 34.22
C ARG A 140 -28.67 -3.34 35.21
N GLU A 141 -28.46 -3.13 36.50
CA GLU A 141 -29.27 -3.75 37.54
C GLU A 141 -30.60 -2.98 37.62
N HIS A 142 -31.57 -3.40 36.79
CA HIS A 142 -32.96 -2.96 36.92
C HIS A 142 -33.70 -3.95 37.83
N GLY A 143 -34.02 -3.45 39.03
CA GLY A 143 -35.36 -3.52 39.58
C GLY A 143 -35.85 -4.87 40.11
N SER A 144 -36.05 -4.92 41.43
CA SER A 144 -37.22 -5.62 41.96
C SER A 144 -37.76 -4.85 43.16
N LEU A 145 -38.72 -3.96 42.88
CA LEU A 145 -39.71 -3.54 43.86
C LEU A 145 -40.63 -4.73 44.12
N ARG A 146 -40.84 -5.10 45.39
CA ARG A 146 -42.07 -5.78 45.80
C ARG A 146 -42.61 -5.19 47.11
N PRO A 147 -43.95 -5.05 47.21
CA PRO A 147 -44.63 -4.32 48.27
C PRO A 147 -44.93 -5.23 49.48
N ALA A 148 -45.11 -4.60 50.64
CA ALA A 148 -45.95 -5.07 51.75
C ALA A 148 -46.57 -3.85 52.43
#